data_AF-A0A1C5M9N9-F1
#
_entry.id   AF-A0A1C5M9N9-F1
#
_cell.length_a   1.000
_cell.length_b   1.000
_cell.length_c   1.000
_cell.angle_alpha   90.00
_cell.angle_beta   90.00
_cell.angle_gamma   90.00
#
_symmetry.space_group_name_H-M   'P 1'
#
loop_
_entity.id
_entity.type
_entity.pdbx_description
1 polymer ?
#
loop_
_entity_poly.entity_id
_entity_poly.type
_entity_poly.pdbx_seq_one_letter_code
_entity_poly.pdbx_strand_id
1 'polypeptide(L)'
;MHLLYISPFFVGKNAGLLHRCNLMTKPKKGGLLTVISNQITKFQNNKKLVEFVDKMNPAAPSAYAHLHAGQEELAEGERKIYSLIGVGIADYSQGTGEGKTQYATFNLSPCDVKQITANIAREIDKVFLRSAFSYGYKQNSFLIFAISVFSAWVEEHIKRLFNFLNMNFSFPAPDGSQKENLIFAANKSIDRNAGGALAQDPYSKNKEIVIYTGDKLIAASKDQNGKSPMSRIVIKRCGKDSAGNPRRSPWQIAISNGTAVAVKTGSGGFKAKEDSYKTDKFLFVWLTDDEIEKLFRSVCDYIRVFENTMCYQNIKAGRSELEETRKKKSQER
;
A
#
# COMPACT_ATOMS: atom_id res chain seq x y z
N MET A 1 37.73 -19.91 -8.98
CA MET A 1 38.32 -18.70 -9.62
C MET A 1 37.91 -18.73 -11.09
N HIS A 2 36.76 -18.13 -11.42
CA HIS A 2 36.26 -18.09 -12.79
C HIS A 2 36.11 -16.63 -13.21
N LEU A 3 36.87 -16.27 -14.24
CA LEU A 3 37.02 -14.93 -14.78
C LEU A 3 35.69 -14.44 -15.37
N LEU A 4 35.25 -13.27 -14.89
CA LEU A 4 34.23 -12.47 -15.55
C LEU A 4 34.89 -11.77 -16.76
N TYR A 5 34.46 -12.17 -17.96
CA TYR A 5 34.88 -11.53 -19.20
C TYR A 5 34.11 -10.22 -19.38
N ILE A 6 34.79 -9.09 -19.17
CA ILE A 6 34.30 -7.76 -19.51
C ILE A 6 34.63 -7.53 -20.99
N SER A 7 33.62 -7.38 -21.84
CA SER A 7 33.80 -6.97 -23.23
C SER A 7 33.32 -5.52 -23.47
N PRO A 8 33.97 -4.77 -24.37
CA PRO A 8 34.18 -3.33 -24.23
C PRO A 8 33.13 -2.46 -24.95
N PHE A 9 33.11 -1.19 -24.53
CA PHE A 9 32.51 -0.03 -25.18
C PHE A 9 32.64 -0.05 -26.71
N PHE A 10 31.54 0.22 -27.42
CA PHE A 10 31.57 0.67 -28.81
C PHE A 10 30.85 2.01 -28.94
N VAL A 11 31.61 3.02 -29.34
CA VAL A 11 31.16 4.37 -29.69
C VAL A 11 30.63 4.34 -31.13
N GLY A 12 29.42 4.83 -31.36
CA GLY A 12 28.84 5.02 -32.70
C GLY A 12 27.91 6.23 -32.72
N LYS A 13 28.22 7.20 -33.58
CA LYS A 13 27.51 8.47 -33.79
C LYS A 13 26.17 8.27 -34.50
N ASN A 14 25.17 9.08 -34.10
CA ASN A 14 23.95 9.47 -34.82
C ASN A 14 22.97 8.36 -35.27
N ALA A 15 21.90 8.18 -34.48
CA ALA A 15 20.55 7.91 -34.99
C ALA A 15 19.54 8.32 -33.89
N GLY A 16 18.60 9.21 -34.24
CA GLY A 16 17.55 9.67 -33.34
C GLY A 16 16.43 8.64 -33.11
N LEU A 17 15.56 9.01 -32.16
CA LEU A 17 14.24 8.47 -31.86
C LEU A 17 14.15 7.09 -31.16
N LEU A 18 13.40 7.12 -30.05
CA LEU A 18 12.77 6.00 -29.34
C LEU A 18 13.69 5.10 -28.49
N HIS A 19 14.15 5.63 -27.36
CA HIS A 19 14.42 4.79 -26.20
C HIS A 19 13.10 4.47 -25.47
N ARG A 20 12.35 3.50 -26.03
CA ARG A 20 11.73 2.52 -25.14
C ARG A 20 12.89 1.81 -24.46
N CYS A 21 12.86 1.71 -23.13
CA CYS A 21 13.71 0.78 -22.40
C CYS A 21 13.22 -0.65 -22.67
N ASN A 22 13.33 -1.08 -23.93
CA ASN A 22 13.28 -2.47 -24.33
C ASN A 22 14.71 -2.81 -24.71
N LEU A 23 15.36 -3.67 -23.94
CA LEU A 23 16.50 -4.46 -24.42
C LEU A 23 16.01 -5.36 -25.57
N MET A 24 15.81 -4.80 -26.76
CA MET A 24 15.62 -5.56 -27.99
C MET A 24 16.99 -5.74 -28.65
N THR A 25 17.66 -6.84 -28.33
CA THR A 25 18.77 -7.32 -29.18
C THR A 25 18.19 -7.89 -30.48
N LYS A 26 18.73 -7.47 -31.63
CA LYS A 26 18.35 -8.02 -32.95
C LYS A 26 18.47 -9.55 -32.97
N PRO A 27 17.57 -10.29 -33.65
CA PRO A 27 17.56 -11.74 -33.62
C PRO A 27 18.74 -12.32 -34.41
N LYS A 28 19.50 -13.23 -33.77
CA LYS A 28 20.22 -14.29 -34.52
C LYS A 28 19.17 -15.30 -34.98
N LYS A 29 19.21 -15.68 -36.25
CA LYS A 29 18.29 -16.64 -36.89
C LYS A 29 18.17 -17.90 -36.01
N GLY A 30 16.95 -18.23 -35.57
CA GLY A 30 16.62 -19.52 -34.94
C GLY A 30 16.47 -19.56 -33.41
N GLY A 31 16.42 -18.42 -32.70
CA GLY A 31 16.28 -18.39 -31.23
C GLY A 31 14.87 -18.11 -30.73
N LEU A 32 14.39 -18.93 -29.78
CA LEU A 32 13.16 -18.74 -28.99
C LEU A 32 13.11 -17.30 -28.43
N LEU A 33 12.07 -16.53 -28.77
CA LEU A 33 11.81 -15.20 -28.21
C LEU A 33 11.69 -15.31 -26.69
N THR A 34 12.75 -14.97 -25.97
CA THR A 34 12.67 -14.83 -24.51
C THR A 34 12.00 -13.49 -24.24
N VAL A 35 10.67 -13.49 -24.15
CA VAL A 35 9.91 -12.30 -23.76
C VAL A 35 10.29 -11.99 -22.31
N ILE A 36 11.08 -10.93 -22.10
CA ILE A 36 11.36 -10.42 -20.76
C ILE A 36 10.02 -9.92 -20.20
N SER A 37 9.59 -10.49 -19.07
CA SER A 37 8.35 -10.11 -18.42
C SER A 37 8.49 -8.74 -17.76
N ASN A 38 7.52 -7.85 -17.98
CA ASN A 38 7.43 -6.57 -17.27
C ASN A 38 6.82 -6.71 -15.86
N GLN A 39 6.55 -7.93 -15.40
CA GLN A 39 5.99 -8.18 -14.07
C GLN A 39 7.03 -7.91 -12.98
N ILE A 40 6.74 -6.96 -12.09
CA ILE A 40 7.59 -6.61 -10.95
C ILE A 40 7.37 -7.62 -9.83
N THR A 41 6.10 -7.85 -9.47
CA THR A 41 5.72 -8.80 -8.43
C THR A 41 4.29 -9.28 -8.64
N LYS A 42 3.97 -10.44 -8.07
CA LYS A 42 2.63 -10.99 -8.10
C LYS A 42 2.31 -11.76 -6.83
N PHE A 43 1.02 -11.81 -6.53
CA PHE A 43 0.46 -12.75 -5.59
C PHE A 43 -0.58 -13.60 -6.32
N GLN A 44 -0.51 -14.90 -6.15
CA GLN A 44 -1.39 -15.85 -6.82
C GLN A 44 -1.88 -16.89 -5.82
N ASN A 45 -3.16 -17.22 -5.90
CA ASN A 45 -3.74 -18.42 -5.32
C ASN A 45 -4.43 -19.24 -6.42
N ASN A 46 -5.09 -20.34 -6.04
CA ASN A 46 -5.72 -21.26 -7.00
C ASN A 46 -6.79 -20.61 -7.88
N LYS A 47 -7.38 -19.48 -7.47
CA LYS A 47 -8.50 -18.84 -8.16
C LYS A 47 -8.21 -17.42 -8.62
N LYS A 48 -7.30 -16.70 -7.99
CA LYS A 48 -7.09 -15.26 -8.21
C LYS A 48 -5.62 -14.92 -8.24
N LEU A 49 -5.30 -13.90 -9.03
CA LEU A 49 -3.98 -13.32 -9.17
C LEU A 49 -4.10 -11.80 -9.04
N VAL A 50 -3.19 -11.19 -8.30
CA VAL A 50 -2.90 -9.75 -8.39
C VAL A 50 -1.45 -9.59 -8.83
N GLU A 51 -1.21 -8.72 -9.80
CA GLU A 51 0.12 -8.46 -10.34
C GLU A 51 0.39 -6.96 -10.42
N PHE A 52 1.66 -6.63 -10.28
CA PHE A 52 2.21 -5.31 -10.50
C PHE A 52 3.16 -5.37 -11.69
N VAL A 53 2.94 -4.49 -12.66
CA VAL A 53 3.63 -4.49 -13.95
C VAL A 53 4.30 -3.14 -14.15
N ASP A 54 5.54 -3.18 -14.62
CA ASP A 54 6.30 -2.00 -14.98
C ASP A 54 5.69 -1.27 -16.19
N LYS A 55 5.41 0.02 -15.98
CA LYS A 55 5.04 1.00 -17.02
C LYS A 55 5.77 2.33 -16.75
N MET A 56 6.93 2.27 -16.13
CA MET A 56 7.76 3.43 -15.79
C MET A 56 8.42 3.97 -17.04
N ASN A 57 8.49 5.30 -17.12
CA ASN A 57 9.12 6.01 -18.24
C ASN A 57 9.96 7.16 -17.68
N PRO A 58 11.26 7.23 -18.04
CA PRO A 58 12.10 8.33 -17.63
C PRO A 58 11.58 9.63 -18.25
N ALA A 59 11.83 10.76 -17.60
CA ALA A 59 11.56 12.06 -18.22
C ALA A 59 12.43 12.24 -19.48
N ALA A 60 11.94 13.01 -20.45
CA ALA A 60 12.70 13.43 -21.61
C ALA A 60 13.94 14.24 -21.18
N PRO A 61 15.01 14.19 -21.99
CA PRO A 61 16.22 14.99 -21.73
C PRO A 61 15.93 16.50 -21.64
N SER A 62 14.93 17.01 -22.36
CA SER A 62 14.48 18.41 -22.26
C SER A 62 13.92 18.78 -20.88
N ALA A 63 13.39 17.79 -20.15
CA ALA A 63 12.87 17.89 -18.79
C ALA A 63 13.75 17.13 -17.78
N TYR A 64 15.08 17.11 -17.99
CA TYR A 64 16.03 16.32 -17.19
C TYR A 64 16.02 16.57 -15.67
N ALA A 65 15.44 17.67 -15.21
CA ALA A 65 15.26 17.94 -13.79
C ALA A 65 14.17 17.04 -13.15
N HIS A 66 13.30 16.46 -13.96
CA HIS A 66 12.29 15.50 -13.55
C HIS A 66 12.84 14.07 -13.68
N LEU A 67 12.48 13.21 -12.72
CA LEU A 67 12.85 11.78 -12.77
C LEU A 67 11.86 10.96 -13.59
N HIS A 68 10.59 11.31 -13.47
CA HIS A 68 9.47 10.59 -14.05
C HIS A 68 8.87 11.41 -15.20
N ALA A 69 8.50 10.74 -16.30
CA ALA A 69 7.74 11.38 -17.37
C ALA A 69 6.43 11.99 -16.83
N GLY A 70 6.24 13.28 -17.09
CA GLY A 70 5.25 14.13 -16.41
C GLY A 70 4.36 14.93 -17.35
N GLN A 71 3.86 14.32 -18.44
CA GLN A 71 3.12 15.00 -19.53
C GLN A 71 3.99 15.71 -20.56
N GLU A 72 5.15 15.18 -20.90
CA GLU A 72 5.90 15.71 -22.03
C GLU A 72 5.03 15.67 -23.29
N GLU A 73 4.93 16.84 -23.94
CA GLU A 73 4.29 16.97 -25.23
C GLU A 73 5.17 16.25 -26.24
N LEU A 74 4.63 15.15 -26.73
CA LEU A 74 5.14 14.49 -27.91
C LEU A 74 4.64 15.22 -29.16
N ALA A 75 5.12 14.80 -30.34
CA ALA A 75 4.69 15.37 -31.60
C ALA A 75 3.15 15.41 -31.73
N GLU A 76 2.62 16.33 -32.54
CA GLU A 76 1.17 16.55 -32.68
C GLU A 76 0.44 15.23 -32.99
N GLY A 77 -0.46 14.81 -32.09
CA GLY A 77 -1.19 13.54 -32.17
C GLY A 77 -0.64 12.38 -31.33
N GLU A 78 0.55 12.51 -30.74
CA GLU A 78 1.15 11.49 -29.88
C GLU A 78 0.64 11.58 -28.43
N ARG A 79 0.55 10.41 -27.76
CA ARG A 79 -0.01 10.31 -26.40
C ARG A 79 1.02 10.74 -25.35
N LYS A 80 0.63 11.66 -24.47
CA LYS A 80 1.39 12.03 -23.26
C LYS A 80 1.91 10.78 -22.54
N ILE A 81 3.22 10.78 -22.27
CA ILE A 81 3.91 9.70 -21.55
C ILE A 81 3.86 9.99 -20.05
N TYR A 82 3.63 8.93 -19.27
CA TYR A 82 3.64 8.97 -17.82
C TYR A 82 4.45 7.79 -17.27
N SER A 83 5.13 8.00 -16.15
CA SER A 83 5.57 6.88 -15.30
C SER A 83 4.39 6.34 -14.50
N LEU A 84 4.13 5.05 -14.66
CA LEU A 84 3.03 4.37 -14.00
C LEU A 84 3.45 2.98 -13.53
N ILE A 85 2.74 2.46 -12.54
CA ILE A 85 2.74 1.05 -12.20
C ILE A 85 1.37 0.48 -12.56
N GLY A 86 1.36 -0.52 -13.44
CA GLY A 86 0.14 -1.26 -13.74
C GLY A 86 -0.21 -2.20 -12.59
N VAL A 87 -1.46 -2.18 -12.14
CA VAL A 87 -2.02 -3.16 -11.22
C VAL A 87 -3.07 -3.95 -11.97
N GLY A 88 -2.90 -5.27 -12.03
CA GLY A 88 -3.83 -6.19 -12.66
C GLY A 88 -4.41 -7.16 -11.63
N ILE A 89 -5.70 -7.45 -11.72
CA ILE A 89 -6.35 -8.55 -11.00
C ILE A 89 -6.98 -9.48 -12.02
N ALA A 90 -6.62 -10.77 -11.95
CA ALA A 90 -7.28 -11.84 -12.68
C ALA A 90 -8.09 -12.72 -11.73
N ASP A 91 -9.29 -13.12 -12.16
CA ASP A 91 -10.13 -14.12 -11.51
C ASP A 91 -10.34 -15.30 -12.46
N TYR A 92 -9.84 -16.45 -12.05
CA TYR A 92 -9.87 -17.75 -12.72
C TYR A 92 -10.91 -18.70 -12.13
N SER A 93 -11.81 -18.21 -11.26
CA SER A 93 -12.85 -19.06 -10.64
C SER A 93 -13.75 -19.77 -11.64
N GLN A 94 -13.91 -19.24 -12.85
CA GLN A 94 -14.66 -19.83 -13.97
C GLN A 94 -13.79 -20.63 -14.95
N GLY A 95 -12.52 -20.87 -14.59
CA GLY A 95 -11.54 -21.60 -15.39
C GLY A 95 -10.58 -20.72 -16.20
N THR A 96 -9.61 -21.37 -16.83
CA THR A 96 -8.62 -20.76 -17.73
C THR A 96 -9.06 -20.89 -19.18
N GLY A 97 -8.98 -19.79 -19.94
CA GLY A 97 -9.32 -19.77 -21.36
C GLY A 97 -9.97 -18.45 -21.80
N GLU A 98 -10.07 -18.28 -23.11
CA GLU A 98 -10.68 -17.10 -23.72
C GLU A 98 -12.14 -16.93 -23.24
N GLY A 99 -12.48 -15.73 -22.77
CA GLY A 99 -13.82 -15.40 -22.25
C GLY A 99 -14.16 -15.91 -20.84
N LYS A 100 -13.33 -16.78 -20.22
CA LYS A 100 -13.58 -17.31 -18.87
C LYS A 100 -12.85 -16.55 -17.77
N THR A 101 -11.63 -16.11 -18.06
CA THR A 101 -10.84 -15.32 -17.11
C THR A 101 -11.30 -13.87 -17.12
N GLN A 102 -11.73 -13.37 -15.96
CA GLN A 102 -12.02 -11.96 -15.80
C GLN A 102 -10.74 -11.23 -15.42
N TYR A 103 -10.48 -10.11 -16.08
CA TYR A 103 -9.32 -9.26 -15.81
C TYR A 103 -9.76 -7.81 -15.65
N ALA A 104 -9.23 -7.16 -14.61
CA ALA A 104 -9.43 -5.76 -14.29
C ALA A 104 -8.07 -5.11 -14.02
N THR A 105 -7.91 -3.87 -14.49
CA THR A 105 -6.62 -3.16 -14.41
C THR A 105 -6.80 -1.74 -13.92
N PHE A 106 -5.82 -1.25 -13.19
CA PHE A 106 -5.67 0.15 -12.81
C PHE A 106 -4.20 0.57 -12.97
N ASN A 107 -3.92 1.85 -13.18
CA ASN A 107 -2.54 2.35 -13.19
C ASN A 107 -2.36 3.31 -12.01
N LEU A 108 -1.39 3.02 -11.16
CA LEU A 108 -0.98 3.88 -10.04
C LEU A 108 0.22 4.74 -10.45
N SER A 109 0.32 5.96 -9.93
CA SER A 109 1.57 6.72 -10.05
C SER A 109 2.63 6.19 -9.06
N PRO A 110 3.93 6.41 -9.32
CA PRO A 110 4.98 6.05 -8.37
C PRO A 110 4.80 6.69 -6.98
N CYS A 111 4.25 7.91 -6.97
CA CYS A 111 3.92 8.63 -5.74
C CYS A 111 2.80 7.92 -4.96
N ASP A 112 1.72 7.54 -5.65
CA ASP A 112 0.59 6.83 -5.03
C ASP A 112 1.08 5.51 -4.40
N VAL A 113 1.91 4.75 -5.09
CA VAL A 113 2.47 3.49 -4.57
C VAL A 113 3.28 3.73 -3.29
N LYS A 114 4.15 4.74 -3.26
CA LYS A 114 4.93 5.09 -2.07
C LYS A 114 4.02 5.51 -0.90
N GLN A 115 2.99 6.31 -1.17
CA GLN A 115 2.03 6.75 -0.16
C GLN A 115 1.21 5.57 0.39
N ILE A 116 0.71 4.71 -0.50
CA ILE A 116 -0.03 3.49 -0.14
C ILE A 116 0.83 2.60 0.77
N THR A 117 2.09 2.38 0.39
CA THR A 117 3.03 1.55 1.17
C THR A 117 3.25 2.11 2.57
N ALA A 118 3.46 3.43 2.69
CA ALA A 118 3.63 4.09 3.98
C ALA A 118 2.36 3.99 4.85
N ASN A 119 1.18 4.10 4.24
CA ASN A 119 -0.09 3.96 4.96
C ASN A 119 -0.33 2.51 5.41
N ILE A 120 0.00 1.52 4.57
CA ILE A 120 -0.09 0.10 4.93
C ILE A 120 0.80 -0.21 6.14
N ALA A 121 2.08 0.18 6.08
CA ALA A 121 3.03 -0.04 7.17
C ALA A 121 2.50 0.57 8.49
N ARG A 122 2.02 1.83 8.43
CA ARG A 122 1.45 2.51 9.61
C ARG A 122 0.26 1.75 10.20
N GLU A 123 -0.62 1.18 9.38
CA GLU A 123 -1.75 0.41 9.89
C GLU A 123 -1.34 -0.95 10.47
N ILE A 124 -0.36 -1.62 9.86
CA ILE A 124 0.22 -2.85 10.41
C ILE A 124 0.85 -2.57 11.79
N ASP A 125 1.66 -1.52 11.89
CA ASP A 125 2.31 -1.11 13.15
C ASP A 125 1.28 -0.80 14.25
N LYS A 126 0.19 -0.09 13.92
CA LYS A 126 -0.89 0.18 14.87
C LYS A 126 -1.50 -1.10 15.41
N VAL A 127 -1.76 -2.10 14.55
CA VAL A 127 -2.33 -3.39 14.96
C VAL A 127 -1.36 -4.18 15.82
N PHE A 128 -0.08 -4.21 15.44
CA PHE A 128 0.97 -4.89 16.19
C PHE A 128 1.17 -4.27 17.58
N LEU A 129 1.39 -2.95 17.65
CA LEU A 129 1.59 -2.23 18.91
C LEU A 129 0.40 -2.46 19.86
N ARG A 130 -0.83 -2.42 19.36
CA ARG A 130 -2.03 -2.71 20.18
C ARG A 130 -2.06 -4.13 20.71
N SER A 131 -1.69 -5.11 19.89
CA SER A 131 -1.64 -6.51 20.32
C SER A 131 -0.60 -6.70 21.43
N ALA A 132 0.57 -6.06 21.28
CA ALA A 132 1.62 -6.03 22.30
C ALA A 132 1.16 -5.32 23.59
N PHE A 133 0.54 -4.14 23.48
CA PHE A 133 0.01 -3.39 24.62
C PHE A 133 -1.08 -4.17 25.36
N SER A 134 -2.02 -4.81 24.64
CA SER A 134 -3.07 -5.63 25.27
C SER A 134 -2.49 -6.83 26.00
N TYR A 135 -1.50 -7.50 25.41
CA TYR A 135 -0.80 -8.60 26.06
C TYR A 135 -0.07 -8.14 27.33
N GLY A 136 0.69 -7.05 27.24
CA GLY A 136 1.36 -6.45 28.40
C GLY A 136 0.39 -6.03 29.50
N TYR A 137 -0.75 -5.45 29.13
CA TYR A 137 -1.80 -5.09 30.08
C TYR A 137 -2.37 -6.31 30.82
N LYS A 138 -2.67 -7.41 30.11
CA LYS A 138 -3.16 -8.65 30.74
C LYS A 138 -2.16 -9.23 31.73
N GLN A 139 -0.87 -9.21 31.39
CA GLN A 139 0.19 -9.68 32.30
C GLN A 139 0.29 -8.80 33.55
N ASN A 140 0.26 -7.48 33.38
CA ASN A 140 0.29 -6.54 34.49
C ASN A 140 -0.95 -6.65 35.38
N SER A 141 -2.15 -6.81 34.79
CA SER A 141 -3.39 -7.03 35.53
C SER A 141 -3.36 -8.33 36.34
N PHE A 142 -2.81 -9.41 35.76
CA PHE A 142 -2.60 -10.67 36.49
C PHE A 142 -1.63 -10.52 37.66
N LEU A 143 -0.50 -9.81 37.47
CA LEU A 143 0.46 -9.53 38.54
C LEU A 143 -0.17 -8.72 39.68
N ILE A 144 -0.92 -7.67 39.35
CA ILE A 144 -1.64 -6.86 40.35
C ILE A 144 -2.65 -7.72 41.13
N PHE A 145 -3.38 -8.60 40.43
CA PHE A 145 -4.29 -9.54 41.07
C PHE A 145 -3.55 -10.53 42.00
N ALA A 146 -2.45 -11.12 41.53
CA ALA A 146 -1.65 -12.05 42.31
C ALA A 146 -1.07 -11.41 43.58
N ILE A 147 -0.55 -10.17 43.48
CA ILE A 147 -0.07 -9.39 44.64
C ILE A 147 -1.21 -9.13 45.62
N SER A 148 -2.42 -8.82 45.13
CA SER A 148 -3.58 -8.58 45.98
C SER A 148 -4.00 -9.82 46.75
N VAL A 149 -4.04 -10.99 46.09
CA VAL A 149 -4.33 -12.28 46.74
C VAL A 149 -3.26 -12.66 47.75
N PHE A 150 -1.98 -12.50 47.40
CA PHE A 150 -0.87 -12.75 48.31
C PHE A 150 -0.92 -11.83 49.53
N SER A 151 -1.21 -10.54 49.35
CA SER A 151 -1.35 -9.58 50.44
C SER A 151 -2.47 -9.99 51.40
N ALA A 152 -3.63 -10.42 50.90
CA ALA A 152 -4.74 -10.89 51.73
C ALA A 152 -4.37 -12.16 52.51
N TRP A 153 -3.69 -13.10 51.86
CA TRP A 153 -3.17 -14.30 52.49
C TRP A 153 -2.18 -13.97 53.62
N VAL A 154 -1.21 -13.08 53.38
CA VAL A 154 -0.25 -12.61 54.39
C VAL A 154 -0.97 -11.96 55.57
N GLU A 155 -1.94 -11.07 55.31
CA GLU A 155 -2.73 -10.42 56.36
C GLU A 155 -3.46 -11.46 57.25
N GLU A 156 -4.05 -12.50 56.65
CA GLU A 156 -4.76 -13.52 57.42
C GLU A 156 -3.83 -14.45 58.22
N HIS A 157 -2.68 -14.82 57.64
CA HIS A 157 -1.69 -15.63 58.35
C HIS A 157 -1.01 -14.87 59.49
N ILE A 158 -0.75 -13.58 59.30
CA ILE A 158 -0.27 -12.69 60.36
C ILE A 158 -1.30 -12.62 61.50
N LYS A 159 -2.59 -12.39 61.19
CA LYS A 159 -3.66 -12.40 62.20
C LYS A 159 -3.73 -13.71 62.99
N ARG A 160 -3.61 -14.86 62.31
CA ARG A 160 -3.60 -16.19 62.95
C ARG A 160 -2.39 -16.38 63.87
N LEU A 161 -1.20 -15.96 63.45
CA LEU A 161 0.02 -15.99 64.27
C LEU A 161 -0.12 -15.09 65.51
N PHE A 162 -0.67 -13.89 65.37
CA PHE A 162 -0.88 -12.98 66.51
C PHE A 162 -1.90 -13.52 67.51
N ASN A 163 -3.01 -14.09 67.03
CA ASN A 163 -4.00 -14.75 67.88
C ASN A 163 -3.40 -15.96 68.62
N PHE A 164 -2.52 -16.73 67.96
CA PHE A 164 -1.82 -17.85 68.59
C PHE A 164 -0.84 -17.41 69.69
N LEU A 165 -0.21 -16.24 69.52
CA LEU A 165 0.75 -15.67 70.48
C LEU A 165 0.09 -14.84 71.60
N ASN A 166 -1.24 -14.79 71.68
CA ASN A 166 -2.00 -14.00 72.69
C ASN A 166 -1.59 -12.51 72.75
N MET A 167 -1.06 -11.97 71.65
CA MET A 167 -0.70 -10.56 71.56
C MET A 167 -1.89 -9.78 71.01
N ASN A 168 -2.59 -9.04 71.87
CA ASN A 168 -3.65 -8.10 71.48
C ASN A 168 -3.05 -6.86 70.81
N PHE A 169 -2.67 -6.98 69.53
CA PHE A 169 -2.28 -5.84 68.71
C PHE A 169 -3.41 -5.54 67.71
N SER A 170 -4.18 -4.49 67.99
CA SER A 170 -5.20 -4.02 67.05
C SER A 170 -4.50 -3.20 65.98
N PHE A 171 -4.36 -3.75 64.77
CA PHE A 171 -4.11 -2.91 63.61
C PHE A 171 -5.29 -1.91 63.51
N PRO A 172 -5.06 -0.60 63.29
CA PRO A 172 -6.14 0.30 62.96
C PRO A 172 -6.80 -0.29 61.71
N ALA A 173 -8.05 -0.74 61.85
CA ALA A 173 -8.78 -1.31 60.73
C ALA A 173 -8.81 -0.23 59.64
N PRO A 174 -8.18 -0.45 58.47
CA PRO A 174 -8.46 0.41 57.35
C PRO A 174 -9.94 0.14 57.06
N ASP A 175 -10.78 1.17 57.17
CA ASP A 175 -12.20 1.14 56.83
C ASP A 175 -12.40 0.24 55.61
N GLY A 176 -12.97 -0.94 55.82
CA GLY A 176 -13.06 -1.99 54.81
C GLY A 176 -13.80 -1.51 53.56
N SER A 177 -14.68 -0.51 53.72
CA SER A 177 -15.34 0.16 52.62
C SER A 177 -14.36 0.96 51.76
N GLN A 178 -13.32 1.57 52.32
CA GLN A 178 -12.36 2.39 51.58
C GLN A 178 -11.34 1.55 50.80
N LYS A 179 -10.86 0.42 51.33
CA LYS A 179 -9.92 -0.46 50.58
C LYS A 179 -10.60 -1.13 49.38
N GLU A 180 -11.81 -1.68 49.57
CA GLU A 180 -12.58 -2.25 48.46
C GLU A 180 -13.01 -1.17 47.47
N ASN A 181 -13.45 0.00 47.95
CA ASN A 181 -13.79 1.12 47.06
C ASN A 181 -12.58 1.73 46.37
N LEU A 182 -11.38 1.75 46.96
CA LEU A 182 -10.17 2.28 46.31
C LEU A 182 -9.63 1.31 45.26
N ILE A 183 -9.62 0.00 45.53
CA ILE A 183 -9.21 -1.02 44.56
C ILE A 183 -10.26 -1.14 43.45
N PHE A 184 -11.55 -1.14 43.81
CA PHE A 184 -12.65 -1.16 42.84
C PHE A 184 -12.75 0.16 42.07
N ALA A 185 -12.53 1.33 42.68
CA ALA A 185 -12.50 2.62 41.97
C ALA A 185 -11.23 2.80 41.14
N ALA A 186 -10.07 2.30 41.58
CA ALA A 186 -8.85 2.26 40.78
C ALA A 186 -9.05 1.34 39.57
N ASN A 187 -9.52 0.11 39.76
CA ASN A 187 -9.85 -0.80 38.65
C ASN A 187 -10.93 -0.23 37.74
N LYS A 188 -12.00 0.36 38.29
CA LYS A 188 -13.11 0.95 37.52
C LYS A 188 -12.75 2.29 36.86
N SER A 189 -11.74 3.01 37.33
CA SER A 189 -11.21 4.22 36.66
C SER A 189 -10.16 3.86 35.61
N ILE A 190 -9.33 2.84 35.87
CA ILE A 190 -8.41 2.25 34.91
C ILE A 190 -9.20 1.58 33.77
N ASP A 191 -10.25 0.81 34.05
CA ASP A 191 -11.14 0.21 33.05
C ASP A 191 -12.03 1.25 32.35
N ARG A 192 -12.38 2.37 32.99
CA ARG A 192 -13.08 3.48 32.31
C ARG A 192 -12.14 4.28 31.41
N ASN A 193 -10.88 4.44 31.77
CA ASN A 193 -9.89 5.14 30.95
C ASN A 193 -9.35 4.24 29.81
N ALA A 194 -9.07 2.96 30.09
CA ALA A 194 -8.71 1.97 29.09
C ALA A 194 -9.90 1.58 28.20
N GLY A 195 -11.06 1.34 28.81
CA GLY A 195 -12.33 1.08 28.11
C GLY A 195 -12.85 2.28 27.34
N GLY A 196 -12.63 3.51 27.80
CA GLY A 196 -12.95 4.75 27.08
C GLY A 196 -12.06 4.96 25.86
N ALA A 197 -10.76 4.69 25.97
CA ALA A 197 -9.81 4.70 24.86
C ALA A 197 -10.05 3.54 23.86
N LEU A 198 -10.54 2.39 24.33
CA LEU A 198 -10.96 1.25 23.50
C LEU A 198 -12.39 1.39 22.92
N ALA A 199 -13.25 2.24 23.49
CA ALA A 199 -14.63 2.46 23.02
C ALA A 199 -14.74 3.55 21.94
N GLN A 200 -13.83 4.53 21.93
CA GLN A 200 -13.65 5.48 20.83
C GLN A 200 -12.78 4.92 19.68
N ASP A 201 -12.51 3.62 19.72
CA ASP A 201 -11.62 2.95 18.80
C ASP A 201 -12.28 2.67 17.44
N PRO A 202 -11.72 3.15 16.32
CA PRO A 202 -12.17 2.75 15.00
C PRO A 202 -12.04 1.23 14.74
N TYR A 203 -11.25 0.46 15.51
CA TYR A 203 -11.09 -0.99 15.36
C TYR A 203 -11.99 -1.84 16.29
N SER A 204 -12.64 -1.24 17.29
CA SER A 204 -13.60 -1.90 18.19
C SER A 204 -14.91 -2.22 17.45
N LYS A 205 -15.38 -1.26 16.65
CA LYS A 205 -16.45 -1.47 15.68
C LYS A 205 -15.86 -2.19 14.46
N ASN A 206 -16.70 -2.95 13.76
CA ASN A 206 -16.39 -3.66 12.51
C ASN A 206 -16.12 -2.66 11.35
N LYS A 207 -15.26 -1.66 11.58
CA LYS A 207 -15.07 -0.52 10.71
C LYS A 207 -14.02 -0.87 9.67
N GLU A 208 -14.45 -0.77 8.44
CA GLU A 208 -13.59 -0.80 7.28
C GLU A 208 -12.68 0.44 7.28
N ILE A 209 -11.38 0.22 7.06
CA ILE A 209 -10.38 1.29 6.98
C ILE A 209 -9.92 1.37 5.54
N VAL A 210 -10.35 2.41 4.84
CA VAL A 210 -9.93 2.68 3.48
C VAL A 210 -8.57 3.37 3.52
N ILE A 211 -7.58 2.76 2.88
CA ILE A 211 -6.21 3.30 2.79
C ILE A 211 -6.03 4.16 1.57
N TYR A 212 -6.64 3.75 0.46
CA TYR A 212 -6.51 4.44 -0.81
C TYR A 212 -7.72 4.16 -1.69
N THR A 213 -8.19 5.23 -2.32
CA THR A 213 -9.18 5.17 -3.39
C THR A 213 -8.66 6.02 -4.53
N GLY A 214 -8.55 5.42 -5.72
CA GLY A 214 -8.10 6.10 -6.92
C GLY A 214 -9.11 5.94 -8.04
N ASP A 215 -9.50 7.06 -8.64
CA ASP A 215 -10.45 7.12 -9.76
C ASP A 215 -9.74 7.62 -11.02
N LYS A 216 -9.95 6.92 -12.14
CA LYS A 216 -9.42 7.32 -13.44
C LYS A 216 -10.51 7.28 -14.49
N LEU A 217 -10.84 8.47 -15.03
CA LEU A 217 -11.79 8.66 -16.12
C LEU A 217 -11.03 9.02 -17.41
N ILE A 218 -11.40 8.41 -18.53
CA ILE A 218 -10.86 8.71 -19.86
C ILE A 218 -11.92 9.46 -20.67
N ALA A 219 -12.01 10.78 -20.47
CA ALA A 219 -13.06 11.61 -21.08
C ALA A 219 -13.01 11.68 -22.62
N ALA A 220 -11.83 11.45 -23.21
CA ALA A 220 -11.63 11.49 -24.66
C ALA A 220 -12.29 10.31 -25.39
N SER A 221 -12.47 9.18 -24.71
CA SER A 221 -13.16 8.02 -25.27
C SER A 221 -14.60 8.03 -24.77
N LYS A 222 -15.56 7.97 -25.68
CA LYS A 222 -16.99 7.85 -25.37
C LYS A 222 -17.54 6.57 -25.99
N ASP A 223 -18.38 5.89 -25.24
CA ASP A 223 -19.16 4.76 -25.72
C ASP A 223 -20.36 5.24 -26.57
N GLN A 224 -21.13 4.29 -27.11
CA GLN A 224 -22.34 4.55 -27.89
C GLN A 224 -23.41 5.34 -27.12
N ASN A 225 -23.34 5.33 -25.79
CA ASN A 225 -24.27 6.01 -24.89
C ASN A 225 -23.72 7.36 -24.38
N GLY A 226 -22.59 7.83 -24.93
CA GLY A 226 -21.94 9.09 -24.55
C GLY A 226 -21.21 9.05 -23.21
N LYS A 227 -21.03 7.87 -22.59
CA LYS A 227 -20.28 7.68 -21.34
C LYS A 227 -18.82 7.40 -21.61
N SER A 228 -17.98 7.77 -20.66
CA SER A 228 -16.53 7.58 -20.75
C SER A 228 -16.07 6.38 -19.92
N PRO A 229 -15.08 5.61 -20.40
CA PRO A 229 -14.47 4.55 -19.61
C PRO A 229 -13.91 5.09 -18.29
N MET A 230 -14.20 4.37 -17.20
CA MET A 230 -13.75 4.69 -15.86
C MET A 230 -13.26 3.45 -15.13
N SER A 231 -12.09 3.58 -14.50
CA SER A 231 -11.53 2.58 -13.60
C SER A 231 -11.40 3.16 -12.21
N ARG A 232 -11.61 2.32 -11.19
CA ARG A 232 -11.41 2.66 -9.79
C ARG A 232 -10.66 1.55 -9.08
N ILE A 233 -9.71 1.92 -8.23
CA ILE A 233 -9.02 1.02 -7.31
C ILE A 233 -9.36 1.41 -5.88
N VAL A 234 -9.61 0.41 -5.03
CA VAL A 234 -9.82 0.59 -3.59
C VAL A 234 -8.90 -0.38 -2.87
N ILE A 235 -8.13 0.16 -1.93
CA ILE A 235 -7.28 -0.62 -1.02
C ILE A 235 -7.76 -0.34 0.39
N LYS A 236 -8.11 -1.40 1.10
CA LYS A 236 -8.70 -1.30 2.43
C LYS A 236 -8.31 -2.44 3.34
N ARG A 237 -8.47 -2.20 4.63
CA ARG A 237 -8.30 -3.18 5.69
C ARG A 237 -9.64 -3.43 6.39
N CYS A 238 -10.04 -4.69 6.44
CA CYS A 238 -11.20 -5.21 7.17
C CYS A 238 -10.72 -6.29 8.14
N GLY A 239 -10.56 -5.94 9.41
CA GLY A 239 -10.03 -6.88 10.43
C GLY A 239 -10.99 -8.01 10.79
N LYS A 240 -12.28 -7.83 10.53
CA LYS A 240 -13.35 -8.77 10.85
C LYS A 240 -14.21 -9.06 9.61
N ASP A 241 -14.90 -10.19 9.62
CA ASP A 241 -15.88 -10.55 8.60
C ASP A 241 -17.27 -9.95 8.90
N SER A 242 -18.24 -10.23 8.04
CA SER A 242 -19.62 -9.76 8.23
C SER A 242 -20.29 -10.37 9.47
N ALA A 243 -19.80 -11.52 9.94
CA ALA A 243 -20.25 -12.19 11.16
C ALA A 243 -19.48 -11.71 12.42
N GLY A 244 -18.48 -10.84 12.26
CA GLY A 244 -17.65 -10.30 13.34
C GLY A 244 -16.42 -11.13 13.69
N ASN A 245 -16.15 -12.23 12.99
CA ASN A 245 -14.97 -13.08 13.24
C ASN A 245 -13.71 -12.42 12.71
N PRO A 246 -12.55 -12.57 13.38
CA PRO A 246 -11.27 -12.08 12.87
C PRO A 246 -10.91 -12.69 11.52
N ARG A 247 -10.47 -11.87 10.56
CA ARG A 247 -9.97 -12.34 9.26
C ARG A 247 -8.47 -12.65 9.34
N ARG A 248 -8.07 -13.81 8.83
CA ARG A 248 -6.65 -14.14 8.59
C ARG A 248 -6.03 -13.27 7.49
N SER A 249 -6.81 -12.94 6.46
CA SER A 249 -6.42 -12.07 5.35
C SER A 249 -7.25 -10.79 5.43
N PRO A 250 -6.85 -9.79 6.22
CA PRO A 250 -7.66 -8.61 6.50
C PRO A 250 -7.59 -7.56 5.39
N TRP A 251 -6.66 -7.67 4.45
CA TRP A 251 -6.46 -6.67 3.41
C TRP A 251 -7.21 -7.01 2.14
N GLN A 252 -7.82 -6.01 1.51
CA GLN A 252 -8.46 -6.15 0.20
C GLN A 252 -7.90 -5.13 -0.78
N ILE A 253 -7.48 -5.62 -1.96
CA ILE A 253 -7.27 -4.80 -3.15
C ILE A 253 -8.43 -5.10 -4.10
N ALA A 254 -9.18 -4.08 -4.48
CA ALA A 254 -10.31 -4.19 -5.39
C ALA A 254 -10.14 -3.24 -6.57
N ILE A 255 -10.44 -3.71 -7.78
CA ILE A 255 -10.47 -2.92 -9.00
C ILE A 255 -11.86 -3.07 -9.62
N SER A 256 -12.48 -1.93 -9.90
CA SER A 256 -13.69 -1.83 -10.68
C SER A 256 -13.41 -1.15 -12.02
N ASN A 257 -13.83 -1.76 -13.12
CA ASN A 257 -13.78 -1.17 -14.46
C ASN A 257 -15.21 -1.04 -14.99
N GLY A 258 -15.51 0.10 -15.61
CA GLY A 258 -16.83 0.35 -16.17
C GLY A 258 -16.91 1.69 -16.89
N THR A 259 -18.06 2.36 -16.81
CA THR A 259 -18.33 3.62 -17.52
C THR A 259 -18.96 4.67 -16.61
N ALA A 260 -18.66 5.94 -16.85
CA ALA A 260 -19.24 7.07 -16.12
C ALA A 260 -19.50 8.27 -17.05
N VAL A 261 -20.40 9.17 -16.65
CA VAL A 261 -20.65 10.39 -17.42
C VAL A 261 -19.58 11.42 -17.10
N ALA A 262 -18.83 11.87 -18.11
CA ALA A 262 -17.79 12.87 -17.95
C ALA A 262 -18.37 14.28 -17.86
N VAL A 263 -18.03 15.01 -16.79
CA VAL A 263 -18.43 16.40 -16.54
C VAL A 263 -17.18 17.27 -16.48
N LYS A 264 -17.17 18.36 -17.25
CA LYS A 264 -16.08 19.34 -17.23
C LYS A 264 -16.10 20.11 -15.90
N THR A 265 -14.94 20.21 -15.27
CA THR A 265 -14.73 20.97 -14.04
C THR A 265 -14.38 22.42 -14.35
N GLY A 266 -14.59 23.32 -13.38
CA GLY A 266 -14.17 24.72 -13.49
C GLY A 266 -12.67 24.89 -13.74
N SER A 267 -11.85 23.94 -13.27
CA SER A 267 -10.39 23.89 -13.47
C SER A 267 -9.96 23.35 -14.84
N GLY A 268 -10.89 23.10 -15.76
CA GLY A 268 -10.61 22.61 -17.11
C GLY A 268 -10.44 21.09 -17.27
N GLY A 269 -10.32 20.34 -16.17
CA GLY A 269 -10.29 18.87 -16.17
C GLY A 269 -11.68 18.22 -16.29
N PHE A 270 -11.74 16.90 -16.40
CA PHE A 270 -12.98 16.13 -16.38
C PHE A 270 -13.08 15.28 -15.12
N LYS A 271 -14.26 15.26 -14.51
CA LYS A 271 -14.60 14.34 -13.41
C LYS A 271 -15.82 13.52 -13.78
N ALA A 272 -15.98 12.36 -13.14
CA ALA A 272 -17.23 11.62 -13.26
C ALA A 272 -18.36 12.42 -12.60
N LYS A 273 -19.54 12.43 -13.22
CA LYS A 273 -20.76 12.90 -12.56
C LYS A 273 -21.03 12.01 -11.35
N GLU A 274 -21.44 12.62 -10.24
CA GLU A 274 -21.85 11.90 -9.03
C GLU A 274 -22.91 10.84 -9.37
N ASP A 275 -22.77 9.66 -8.77
CA ASP A 275 -23.61 8.47 -8.98
C ASP A 275 -23.78 7.98 -10.43
N SER A 276 -22.96 8.47 -11.36
CA SER A 276 -23.03 8.03 -12.77
C SER A 276 -22.18 6.80 -13.08
N TYR A 277 -21.33 6.38 -12.15
CA TYR A 277 -20.39 5.29 -12.36
C TYR A 277 -21.12 3.94 -12.34
N LYS A 278 -21.15 3.28 -13.50
CA LYS A 278 -21.64 1.92 -13.65
C LYS A 278 -20.44 0.98 -13.77
N THR A 279 -20.39 -0.01 -12.89
CA THR A 279 -19.31 -1.00 -12.86
C THR A 279 -19.68 -2.18 -13.75
N ASP A 280 -18.82 -2.52 -14.71
CA ASP A 280 -18.98 -3.68 -15.58
C ASP A 280 -18.23 -4.90 -15.02
N LYS A 281 -17.02 -4.66 -14.49
CA LYS A 281 -16.17 -5.69 -13.87
C LYS A 281 -15.77 -5.22 -12.48
N PHE A 282 -15.96 -6.08 -11.49
CA PHE A 282 -15.52 -5.85 -10.11
C PHE A 282 -14.73 -7.06 -9.64
N LEU A 283 -13.41 -6.89 -9.50
CA LEU A 283 -12.52 -7.95 -9.06
C LEU A 283 -11.78 -7.51 -7.80
N PHE A 284 -11.57 -8.45 -6.89
CA PHE A 284 -10.84 -8.20 -5.65
C PHE A 284 -10.06 -9.42 -5.18
N VAL A 285 -8.99 -9.18 -4.42
CA VAL A 285 -8.19 -10.21 -3.76
C VAL A 285 -8.04 -9.86 -2.28
N TRP A 286 -8.12 -10.90 -1.43
CA TRP A 286 -7.82 -10.78 -0.01
C TRP A 286 -6.37 -11.19 0.26
N LEU A 287 -5.68 -10.44 1.11
CA LEU A 287 -4.26 -10.60 1.42
C LEU A 287 -4.03 -10.58 2.93
N THR A 288 -3.02 -11.32 3.38
CA THR A 288 -2.45 -11.23 4.73
C THR A 288 -1.59 -9.96 4.88
N ASP A 289 -1.24 -9.61 6.11
CA ASP A 289 -0.33 -8.48 6.40
C ASP A 289 1.01 -8.65 5.66
N ASP A 290 1.60 -9.85 5.72
CA ASP A 290 2.86 -10.18 5.04
C ASP A 290 2.76 -10.05 3.50
N GLU A 291 1.67 -10.55 2.91
CA GLU A 291 1.51 -10.57 1.45
C GLU A 291 1.37 -9.15 0.90
N ILE A 292 0.54 -8.31 1.53
CA ILE A 292 0.35 -6.94 1.05
C ILE A 292 1.62 -6.11 1.24
N GLU A 293 2.33 -6.28 2.36
CA GLU A 293 3.59 -5.58 2.61
C GLU A 293 4.66 -6.01 1.59
N LYS A 294 4.81 -7.32 1.33
CA LYS A 294 5.75 -7.83 0.33
C LYS A 294 5.46 -7.30 -1.07
N LEU A 295 4.19 -7.27 -1.49
CA LEU A 295 3.80 -6.73 -2.80
C LEU A 295 4.21 -5.26 -2.93
N PHE A 296 3.78 -4.41 -2.01
CA PHE A 296 4.02 -2.97 -2.09
C PHE A 296 5.49 -2.58 -1.83
N ARG A 297 6.19 -3.28 -0.93
CA ARG A 297 7.63 -3.06 -0.72
C ARG A 297 8.43 -3.43 -1.96
N SER A 298 8.13 -4.55 -2.61
CA SER A 298 8.82 -4.95 -3.86
C SER A 298 8.68 -3.91 -4.96
N VAL A 299 7.47 -3.33 -5.12
CA VAL A 299 7.24 -2.26 -6.10
C VAL A 299 7.96 -0.97 -5.70
N CYS A 300 7.97 -0.60 -4.42
CA CYS A 300 8.73 0.56 -3.95
C CYS A 300 10.23 0.40 -4.20
N ASP A 301 10.79 -0.78 -3.95
CA ASP A 301 12.21 -1.06 -4.19
C ASP A 301 12.52 -1.02 -5.69
N TYR A 302 11.62 -1.54 -6.53
CA TYR A 302 11.72 -1.39 -7.99
C TYR A 302 11.76 0.08 -8.41
N ILE A 303 10.82 0.90 -7.91
CA ILE A 303 10.76 2.34 -8.21
C ILE A 303 12.06 3.03 -7.79
N ARG A 304 12.61 2.69 -6.61
CA ARG A 304 13.88 3.27 -6.14
C ARG A 304 15.06 2.91 -7.04
N VAL A 305 15.15 1.65 -7.47
CA VAL A 305 16.20 1.22 -8.40
C VAL A 305 16.05 1.94 -9.74
N PHE A 306 14.81 2.06 -10.25
CA PHE A 306 14.53 2.83 -11.46
C PHE A 306 14.95 4.30 -11.32
N GLU A 307 14.54 4.97 -10.25
CA GLU A 307 14.90 6.37 -9.98
C GLU A 307 16.42 6.57 -9.90
N ASN A 308 17.13 5.69 -9.18
CA ASN A 308 18.58 5.78 -9.02
C ASN A 308 19.35 5.51 -10.32
N THR A 309 18.85 4.61 -11.17
CA THR A 309 19.52 4.25 -12.44
C THR A 309 19.26 5.26 -13.54
N MET A 310 18.03 5.76 -13.66
CA MET A 310 17.63 6.67 -14.73
C MET A 310 18.04 8.12 -14.47
N CYS A 311 18.07 8.56 -13.20
CA CYS A 311 18.44 9.93 -12.82
C CYS A 311 19.76 10.38 -13.44
N TYR A 312 20.81 9.56 -13.29
CA TYR A 312 22.13 9.91 -13.80
C TYR A 312 22.15 10.03 -15.33
N GLN A 313 21.53 9.08 -16.03
CA GLN A 313 21.49 9.07 -17.49
C GLN A 313 20.73 10.28 -18.04
N ASN A 314 19.58 10.59 -17.44
CA ASN A 314 18.75 11.73 -17.84
C ASN A 314 19.44 13.07 -17.62
N ILE A 315 20.06 13.28 -16.45
CA ILE A 315 20.79 14.53 -16.15
C ILE A 315 21.92 14.74 -17.14
N LYS A 316 22.68 13.68 -17.44
CA LYS A 316 23.78 13.75 -18.40
C LYS A 316 23.27 14.09 -19.80
N ALA A 317 22.22 13.41 -20.26
CA ALA A 317 21.62 13.65 -21.58
C ALA A 317 21.08 15.08 -21.72
N GLY A 318 20.31 15.56 -20.74
CA GLY A 318 19.72 16.89 -20.78
C GLY A 318 20.73 18.03 -20.70
N ARG A 319 21.82 17.86 -19.96
CA ARG A 319 22.92 18.85 -19.95
C ARG A 319 23.60 18.95 -21.31
N SER A 320 23.87 17.82 -21.96
CA SER A 320 24.45 17.82 -23.32
C SER A 320 23.54 18.53 -24.32
N GLU A 321 22.23 18.23 -24.32
CA GLU A 321 21.27 18.87 -25.22
C GLU A 321 21.15 20.39 -24.97
N LEU A 322 21.21 20.80 -23.70
CA LEU A 322 21.21 22.20 -23.33
C LEU A 322 22.48 22.94 -23.78
N GLU A 323 23.64 22.30 -23.72
CA GLU A 323 24.89 22.85 -24.27
C GLU A 323 24.83 22.97 -25.80
N GLU A 324 24.31 21.97 -26.51
CA GLU A 324 24.12 22.02 -27.96
C GLU A 324 23.15 23.14 -28.37
N THR A 325 22.05 23.29 -27.62
CA THR A 325 21.06 24.34 -27.86
C THR A 325 21.65 25.73 -27.64
N ARG A 326 22.53 25.90 -26.63
CA ARG A 326 23.27 27.15 -26.40
C ARG A 326 24.26 27.45 -27.53
N LYS A 327 24.99 26.44 -28.01
CA LYS A 327 25.94 26.58 -29.13
C LYS A 327 25.22 26.98 -30.43
N LYS A 328 24.09 26.35 -30.76
CA LYS A 328 23.27 26.74 -31.93
C LYS A 328 22.81 28.19 -31.83
N LYS A 329 22.25 28.60 -30.68
CA LYS A 329 21.81 29.99 -30.45
C LYS A 329 22.96 31.01 -30.52
N SER A 330 24.19 30.63 -30.19
CA SER A 330 25.35 31.51 -30.34
C SER A 330 25.88 31.60 -31.78
N GLN A 331 25.59 30.62 -32.64
CA GLN A 331 25.96 30.63 -34.05
C GLN A 331 24.93 31.39 -34.92
N GLU A 332 23.68 31.48 -34.45
CA GLU A 332 22.59 32.23 -35.09
C GLU A 332 22.60 33.74 -34.74
N ARG A 333 23.46 34.17 -33.81
CA ARG A 333 23.66 35.58 -33.40
C ARG A 333 24.91 36.15 -34.02
#